data_AF-A0A2T0QK85-F1
#
_entry.id   AF-A0A2T0QK85-F1
#
_cell.length_a   1.000
_cell.length_b   1.000
_cell.length_c   1.000
_cell.angle_alpha   90.00
_cell.angle_beta   90.00
_cell.angle_gamma   90.00
#
_symmetry.space_group_name_H-M   'P 1'
#
loop_
_entity.id
_entity.type
_entity.pdbx_description
1 polymer ?
#
loop_
_entity_poly.entity_id
_entity_poly.type
_entity_poly.pdbx_seq_one_letter_code
_entity_poly.pdbx_strand_id
1 'polypeptide(L)'
;MANGNTPVSFFARVAQSSDSSSSVPFEPFETRFLDALSEEGVDLNAFINHWRQAMNDDLARLDALPRDGDFDHFHSVLHRLSGAVALVGAHSLMDALQRASLSPPEQGAGAIDTLTARARTLVAQLEATSRAFRSSSQ
;
A
#
# COMPACT_ATOMS: atom_id res chain seq x y z
N MET A 1 21.16 -4.03 -61.49
CA MET A 1 20.95 -5.41 -61.04
C MET A 1 21.80 -5.60 -59.78
N ALA A 2 21.19 -5.59 -58.60
CA ALA A 2 21.88 -5.65 -57.31
C ALA A 2 21.77 -7.07 -56.75
N ASN A 3 22.91 -7.66 -56.41
CA ASN A 3 23.05 -8.87 -55.60
C ASN A 3 23.25 -8.46 -54.14
N GLY A 4 22.63 -9.18 -53.21
CA GLY A 4 22.90 -9.06 -51.77
C GLY A 4 22.02 -10.02 -50.97
N ASN A 5 22.64 -11.03 -50.38
CA ASN A 5 22.09 -12.27 -49.87
C ASN A 5 21.68 -12.18 -48.37
N THR A 6 20.54 -12.81 -48.06
CA THR A 6 20.08 -13.46 -46.80
C THR A 6 19.98 -12.74 -45.44
N PRO A 7 19.06 -13.22 -44.57
CA PRO A 7 18.45 -12.49 -43.46
C PRO A 7 19.01 -12.91 -42.09
N VAL A 8 19.04 -12.00 -41.11
CA VAL A 8 18.89 -12.36 -39.68
C VAL A 8 18.44 -11.13 -38.89
N SER A 9 17.31 -11.24 -38.20
CA SER A 9 17.25 -10.90 -36.78
C SER A 9 15.99 -11.52 -36.19
N PHE A 10 16.16 -12.76 -35.78
CA PHE A 10 15.38 -13.41 -34.74
C PHE A 10 15.46 -12.54 -33.49
N PHE A 11 14.52 -11.61 -33.30
CA PHE A 11 14.24 -11.14 -31.96
C PHE A 11 13.46 -12.25 -31.28
N ALA A 12 14.19 -13.00 -30.46
CA ALA A 12 13.64 -13.93 -29.51
C ALA A 12 12.54 -13.22 -28.72
N ARG A 13 11.30 -13.56 -29.06
CA ARG A 13 10.14 -13.39 -28.19
C ARG A 13 10.45 -14.26 -26.98
N VAL A 14 11.08 -13.66 -25.96
CA VAL A 14 11.08 -14.23 -24.62
C VAL A 14 9.62 -14.38 -24.26
N ALA A 15 9.16 -15.62 -24.29
CA ALA A 15 7.95 -16.03 -23.63
C ALA A 15 8.08 -15.51 -22.19
N GLN A 16 7.36 -14.44 -21.87
CA GLN A 16 7.05 -14.15 -20.48
C GLN A 16 6.23 -15.35 -20.04
N SER A 17 6.92 -16.31 -19.41
CA SER A 17 6.28 -17.26 -18.51
C SER A 17 5.39 -16.41 -17.63
N SER A 18 4.09 -16.59 -17.80
CA SER A 18 3.10 -16.24 -16.78
C SER A 18 3.42 -17.12 -15.58
N ASP A 19 4.45 -16.76 -14.83
CA ASP A 19 4.61 -17.18 -13.46
C ASP A 19 3.44 -16.51 -12.74
N SER A 20 2.36 -17.27 -12.66
CA SER A 20 1.25 -16.98 -11.77
C SER A 20 1.75 -17.30 -10.35
N SER A 21 2.83 -16.64 -9.93
CA SER A 21 3.15 -16.56 -8.52
C SER A 21 1.92 -15.92 -7.90
N SER A 22 1.37 -16.55 -6.86
CA SER A 22 0.40 -15.90 -6.00
C SER A 22 1.08 -14.65 -5.47
N SER A 23 0.94 -13.53 -6.18
CA SER A 23 1.58 -12.29 -5.84
C SER A 23 1.02 -11.92 -4.49
N VAL A 24 1.85 -12.04 -3.45
CA VAL A 24 1.49 -11.53 -2.13
C VAL A 24 1.07 -10.09 -2.39
N PRO A 25 -0.16 -9.69 -2.00
CA PRO A 25 -0.64 -8.35 -2.27
C PRO A 25 0.43 -7.36 -1.80
N PHE A 26 0.90 -6.50 -2.71
CA PHE A 26 1.96 -5.54 -2.42
C PHE A 26 1.40 -4.13 -2.53
N GLU A 27 1.51 -3.34 -1.46
CA GLU A 27 1.12 -1.94 -1.49
C GLU A 27 2.38 -1.07 -1.66
N PRO A 28 2.50 -0.29 -2.76
CA PRO A 28 3.64 0.58 -2.95
C PRO A 28 3.68 1.71 -1.91
N PHE A 29 4.86 1.94 -1.32
CA PHE A 29 5.13 3.02 -0.39
C PHE A 29 6.55 3.59 -0.61
N GLU A 30 6.83 4.77 -0.07
CA GLU A 30 8.10 5.46 -0.32
C GLU A 30 9.15 5.11 0.73
N THR A 31 10.05 4.17 0.41
CA THR A 31 11.15 3.80 1.31
C THR A 31 12.09 4.96 1.61
N ARG A 32 12.34 5.83 0.62
CA ARG A 32 13.13 7.06 0.75
C ARG A 32 12.64 8.00 1.85
N PHE A 33 11.34 7.96 2.16
CA PHE A 33 10.77 8.75 3.25
C PHE A 33 11.22 8.20 4.62
N LEU A 34 11.25 6.88 4.77
CA LEU A 34 11.76 6.24 5.99
C LEU A 34 13.27 6.49 6.16
N ASP A 35 14.01 6.48 5.06
CA ASP A 35 15.43 6.84 5.05
C ASP A 35 15.62 8.29 5.53
N ALA A 36 14.84 9.24 4.99
CA ALA A 36 14.89 10.64 5.42
C ALA A 36 14.54 10.83 6.91
N LEU A 37 13.49 10.15 7.41
CA LEU A 37 13.16 10.18 8.85
C LEU A 37 14.32 9.66 9.71
N SER A 38 14.96 8.56 9.28
CA SER A 38 16.12 8.02 9.97
C SER A 38 17.31 8.98 9.94
N GLU A 39 17.57 9.65 8.81
CA GLU A 39 18.62 10.66 8.66
C GLU A 39 18.38 11.89 9.54
N GLU A 40 17.12 12.28 9.73
CA GLU A 40 16.70 13.36 10.64
C GLU A 40 16.80 12.97 12.13
N GLY A 41 17.20 11.73 12.44
CA GLY A 41 17.36 11.24 13.82
C GLY A 41 16.04 10.81 14.47
N VAL A 42 14.99 10.61 13.68
CA VAL A 42 13.73 10.03 14.18
C VAL A 42 13.95 8.56 14.50
N ASP A 43 13.52 8.13 15.69
CA ASP A 43 13.45 6.71 16.01
C ASP A 43 12.39 6.05 15.12
N LEU A 44 12.85 5.45 14.02
CA LEU A 44 12.00 4.81 13.03
C LEU A 44 11.20 3.64 13.63
N ASN A 45 11.74 2.95 14.62
CA ASN A 45 11.03 1.87 15.30
C ASN A 45 9.90 2.42 16.17
N ALA A 46 10.14 3.49 16.93
CA ALA A 46 9.07 4.17 17.67
C ALA A 46 8.02 4.74 16.71
N PHE A 47 8.43 5.41 15.63
CA PHE A 47 7.51 5.95 14.61
C PHE A 47 6.62 4.85 14.02
N ILE A 48 7.21 3.76 13.50
CA ILE A 48 6.46 2.67 12.86
C ILE A 48 5.54 1.98 13.86
N ASN A 49 5.95 1.80 15.12
CA ASN A 49 5.09 1.21 16.14
C ASN A 49 3.87 2.08 16.46
N HIS A 50 4.04 3.39 16.61
CA HIS A 50 2.93 4.31 16.84
C HIS A 50 2.00 4.40 15.62
N TRP A 51 2.58 4.51 14.42
CA TRP A 51 1.81 4.52 13.17
C TRP A 51 1.03 3.22 12.97
N ARG A 52 1.65 2.06 13.23
CA ARG A 52 1.02 0.74 13.15
C ARG A 52 -0.16 0.63 14.12
N GLN A 53 0.00 1.12 15.35
CA GLN A 53 -1.07 1.12 16.33
C GLN A 53 -2.25 1.97 15.86
N ALA A 54 -1.99 3.20 15.41
CA ALA A 54 -3.03 4.08 14.89
C ALA A 54 -3.77 3.48 13.69
N MET A 55 -3.04 2.88 12.74
CA MET A 55 -3.64 2.16 11.60
C MET A 55 -4.54 1.01 12.05
N ASN A 56 -4.08 0.17 12.98
CA ASN A 56 -4.87 -0.96 13.47
C ASN A 56 -6.11 -0.51 14.24
N ASP A 57 -6.01 0.55 15.03
CA ASP A 57 -7.15 1.13 15.74
C ASP A 57 -8.21 1.63 14.74
N ASP A 58 -7.78 2.22 13.63
CA ASP A 58 -8.69 2.72 12.58
C ASP A 58 -9.31 1.60 11.77
N LEU A 59 -8.55 0.55 11.46
CA LEU A 59 -9.07 -0.65 10.81
C LEU A 59 -10.10 -1.36 11.71
N ALA A 60 -9.83 -1.46 13.01
CA ALA A 60 -10.78 -2.03 13.96
C ALA A 60 -12.07 -1.20 14.05
N ARG A 61 -11.97 0.13 13.95
CA ARG A 61 -13.16 1.01 13.86
C ARG A 61 -13.94 0.77 12.57
N LEU A 62 -13.29 0.59 11.42
CA LEU A 62 -13.98 0.22 10.18
C LEU A 62 -14.69 -1.13 10.30
N ASP A 63 -14.03 -2.14 10.88
CA ASP A 63 -14.60 -3.48 11.04
C ASP A 63 -15.82 -3.48 12.00
N ALA A 64 -15.85 -2.56 12.97
CA ALA A 64 -16.92 -2.43 13.95
C ALA A 64 -18.12 -1.59 13.46
N LEU A 65 -18.00 -0.88 12.34
CA LEU A 65 -19.07 -0.02 11.84
C LEU A 65 -20.23 -0.84 11.25
N PRO A 66 -21.48 -0.53 11.62
CA PRO A 66 -22.64 -1.09 10.94
C PRO A 66 -22.59 -0.73 9.45
N ARG A 67 -22.77 -1.73 8.58
CA ARG A 67 -22.82 -1.51 7.12
C ARG A 67 -23.98 -0.62 6.68
N ASP A 68 -25.04 -0.57 7.50
CA ASP A 68 -26.18 0.31 7.35
C ASP A 68 -26.25 1.25 8.56
N GLY A 69 -25.71 2.47 8.47
CA GLY A 69 -26.21 3.54 9.35
C GLY A 69 -25.24 4.57 9.94
N ASP A 70 -23.93 4.53 9.69
CA ASP A 70 -23.03 5.60 10.18
C ASP A 70 -22.01 6.05 9.14
N PHE A 71 -22.51 6.75 8.12
CA PHE A 71 -21.70 7.28 7.02
C PHE A 71 -20.71 8.37 7.46
N ASP A 72 -21.05 9.14 8.50
CA ASP A 72 -20.18 10.21 9.00
C ASP A 72 -18.97 9.64 9.74
N HIS A 73 -19.19 8.63 10.60
CA HIS A 73 -18.08 7.93 11.26
C HIS A 73 -17.24 7.18 10.23
N PHE A 74 -17.89 6.54 9.26
CA PHE A 74 -17.21 5.86 8.16
C PHE A 74 -16.30 6.80 7.36
N HIS A 75 -16.83 7.96 6.93
CA HIS A 75 -16.06 9.01 6.28
C HIS A 75 -14.86 9.44 7.13
N SER A 76 -15.09 9.72 8.42
CA SER A 76 -14.01 10.17 9.31
C SER A 76 -12.88 9.14 9.44
N VAL A 77 -13.20 7.84 9.48
CA VAL A 77 -12.18 6.79 9.59
C VAL A 77 -11.42 6.63 8.28
N LEU A 78 -12.10 6.62 7.13
CA LEU A 78 -11.43 6.57 5.82
C LEU A 78 -10.53 7.79 5.57
N HIS A 79 -10.96 8.99 5.97
CA HIS A 79 -10.15 10.20 5.86
C HIS A 79 -8.88 10.10 6.71
N ARG A 80 -8.99 9.59 7.94
CA ARG A 80 -7.84 9.39 8.84
C ARG A 80 -6.87 8.33 8.31
N LEU A 81 -7.39 7.22 7.79
CA LEU A 81 -6.57 6.21 7.12
C LEU A 81 -5.86 6.80 5.90
N SER A 82 -6.56 7.59 5.06
CA SER A 82 -5.94 8.27 3.91
C SER A 82 -4.76 9.14 4.33
N GLY A 83 -4.92 9.94 5.40
CA GLY A 83 -3.83 10.73 5.96
C GLY A 83 -2.68 9.87 6.50
N ALA A 84 -2.98 8.80 7.22
CA ALA A 84 -1.95 7.91 7.78
C ALA A 84 -1.13 7.20 6.69
N VAL A 85 -1.77 6.75 5.61
CA VAL A 85 -1.04 6.11 4.50
C VAL A 85 -0.26 7.12 3.65
N ALA A 86 -0.71 8.38 3.59
CA ALA A 86 0.03 9.47 2.95
C ALA A 86 1.37 9.74 3.65
N LEU A 87 1.41 9.63 4.98
CA LEU A 87 2.65 9.82 5.75
C LEU A 87 3.76 8.86 5.32
N VAL A 88 3.42 7.63 4.92
CA VAL A 88 4.41 6.63 4.48
C VAL A 88 4.59 6.60 2.95
N GLY A 89 3.99 7.56 2.25
CA GLY A 89 4.07 7.69 0.79
C GLY A 89 3.29 6.62 0.00
N ALA A 90 2.29 5.98 0.61
CA ALA A 90 1.45 5.00 -0.06
C ALA A 90 0.31 5.67 -0.88
N HIS A 91 0.71 6.48 -1.87
CA HIS A 91 -0.18 7.35 -2.64
C HIS A 91 -1.33 6.61 -3.36
N SER A 92 -1.07 5.40 -3.87
CA SER A 92 -2.11 4.58 -4.51
C SER A 92 -3.25 4.21 -3.55
N LEU A 93 -2.92 3.89 -2.29
CA LEU A 93 -3.91 3.60 -1.26
C LEU A 93 -4.55 4.88 -0.73
N MET A 94 -3.76 5.94 -0.57
CA MET A 94 -4.25 7.28 -0.18
C MET A 94 -5.38 7.74 -1.10
N ASP A 95 -5.16 7.72 -2.42
CA ASP A 95 -6.14 8.15 -3.41
C ASP A 95 -7.41 7.29 -3.38
N ALA A 96 -7.24 5.98 -3.17
CA ALA A 96 -8.36 5.05 -3.13
C ALA A 96 -9.22 5.24 -1.87
N LEU A 97 -8.59 5.46 -0.71
CA LEU A 97 -9.27 5.81 0.54
C LEU A 97 -9.94 7.18 0.46
N GLN A 98 -9.28 8.16 -0.17
CA GLN A 98 -9.85 9.50 -0.35
C GLN A 98 -11.10 9.45 -1.23
N ARG A 99 -11.05 8.73 -2.36
CA ARG A 99 -12.24 8.52 -3.21
C ARG A 99 -13.37 7.82 -2.47
N ALA A 100 -13.05 6.79 -1.68
CA ALA A 100 -14.05 6.08 -0.89
C ALA A 100 -14.64 6.97 0.22
N SER A 101 -13.85 7.86 0.81
CA SER A 101 -14.31 8.87 1.77
C SER A 101 -15.27 9.85 1.12
N LEU A 102 -15.03 10.29 -0.12
CA LEU A 102 -15.86 11.32 -0.78
C LEU A 102 -17.22 10.79 -1.29
N SER A 103 -17.32 9.49 -1.58
CA SER A 103 -18.57 8.86 -2.04
C SER A 103 -18.93 7.57 -1.26
N PRO A 104 -19.16 7.61 0.07
CA PRO A 104 -19.40 6.39 0.86
C PRO A 104 -20.61 5.55 0.44
N PRO A 105 -21.80 6.13 0.13
CA PRO A 105 -22.98 5.34 -0.25
C PRO A 105 -22.84 4.59 -1.58
N GLU A 106 -21.91 5.03 -2.43
CA GLU A 106 -21.64 4.44 -3.74
C GLU A 106 -20.63 3.28 -3.65
N GLN A 107 -19.91 3.17 -2.53
CA GLN A 107 -18.96 2.08 -2.33
C GLN A 107 -19.70 0.83 -1.86
N GLY A 108 -19.70 -0.21 -2.70
CA GLY A 108 -20.15 -1.53 -2.28
C GLY A 108 -19.25 -2.08 -1.18
N ALA A 109 -19.79 -2.93 -0.31
CA ALA A 109 -19.04 -3.55 0.79
C ALA A 109 -17.72 -4.22 0.36
N GLY A 110 -17.68 -4.82 -0.83
CA GLY A 110 -16.46 -5.43 -1.38
C GLY A 110 -15.34 -4.43 -1.71
N ALA A 111 -15.67 -3.19 -2.06
CA ALA A 111 -14.67 -2.14 -2.28
C ALA A 111 -14.00 -1.74 -0.97
N ILE A 112 -14.78 -1.65 0.11
CA ILE A 112 -14.28 -1.34 1.45
C ILE A 112 -13.44 -2.49 1.99
N ASP A 113 -13.91 -3.73 1.86
CA ASP A 113 -13.15 -4.92 2.26
C ASP A 113 -11.79 -4.97 1.52
N THR A 114 -11.76 -4.56 0.25
CA THR A 114 -10.52 -4.45 -0.55
C THR A 114 -9.57 -3.37 -0.01
N LEU A 115 -10.08 -2.18 0.35
CA LEU A 115 -9.28 -1.11 0.92
C LEU A 115 -8.71 -1.49 2.30
N THR A 116 -9.52 -2.13 3.13
CA THR A 116 -9.10 -2.68 4.43
C THR A 116 -8.00 -3.72 4.24
N ALA A 117 -8.13 -4.63 3.27
CA ALA A 117 -7.10 -5.62 2.96
C ALA A 117 -5.77 -4.96 2.52
N ARG A 118 -5.84 -3.95 1.64
CA ARG A 118 -4.66 -3.19 1.19
C ARG A 118 -3.97 -2.45 2.33
N ALA A 119 -4.74 -1.83 3.23
CA ALA A 119 -4.20 -1.16 4.42
C ALA A 119 -3.50 -2.15 5.37
N ARG A 120 -4.07 -3.34 5.59
CA ARG A 120 -3.44 -4.42 6.37
C ARG A 120 -2.14 -4.91 5.71
N THR A 121 -2.13 -5.05 4.39
CA THR A 121 -0.92 -5.35 3.62
C THR A 121 0.16 -4.31 3.86
N LEU A 122 -0.15 -3.01 3.73
CA LEU A 122 0.82 -1.93 3.94
C LEU A 122 1.40 -1.98 5.36
N VAL A 123 0.56 -2.21 6.37
CA VAL A 123 0.99 -2.36 7.76
C VAL A 123 2.00 -3.51 7.91
N ALA A 124 1.70 -4.68 7.37
CA ALA A 124 2.58 -5.85 7.44
C ALA A 124 3.91 -5.61 6.72
N GLN A 125 3.89 -4.91 5.58
CA GLN A 125 5.09 -4.60 4.81
C GLN A 125 6.01 -3.63 5.55
N LEU A 126 5.45 -2.55 6.11
CA LEU A 126 6.22 -1.56 6.85
C LEU A 126 6.84 -2.16 8.11
N GLU A 127 6.14 -3.06 8.79
CA GLU A 127 6.67 -3.80 9.93
C GLU A 127 7.83 -4.74 9.53
N ALA A 128 7.73 -5.42 8.39
CA ALA A 128 8.82 -6.25 7.88
C ALA A 128 10.07 -5.40 7.55
N THR A 129 9.86 -4.23 6.92
CA THR A 129 10.93 -3.28 6.61
C THR A 129 11.62 -2.75 7.87
N SER A 130 10.87 -2.38 8.92
CA SER A 130 11.45 -1.89 10.18
C SER A 130 12.34 -2.92 10.87
N ARG A 131 11.93 -4.20 10.84
CA ARG A 131 12.73 -5.32 11.36
C ARG A 131 14.03 -5.49 10.59
N ALA A 132 14.00 -5.31 9.26
CA ALA A 132 15.21 -5.38 8.43
C ALA A 132 16.21 -4.27 8.75
N PHE A 133 15.76 -3.02 8.94
CA PHE A 133 16.62 -1.90 9.35
C PHE A 133 17.29 -2.13 10.71
N ARG A 134 16.59 -2.76 11.66
CA ARG A 134 17.18 -3.15 12.94
C ARG A 134 18.32 -4.14 12.77
N SER A 135 18.16 -5.12 11.88
CA SER A 135 19.16 -6.16 11.63
C SER A 135 20.41 -5.64 10.91
N SER A 136 20.31 -4.55 10.13
CA SER A 136 21.48 -3.94 9.48
C SER A 136 22.24 -2.95 10.38
N SER A 137 21.70 -2.63 11.56
CA SER A 137 22.31 -1.70 12.52
C SER A 137 22.99 -2.40 13.71
N GLN A 138 23.09 -3.75 13.68
CA GLN A 138 23.85 -4.58 14.62
C GLN A 138 25.12 -5.11 13.97
#